data_AF-A0A365PPV7-F1
#
_entry.id   AF-A0A365PPV7-F1
#
_cell.length_a   1.000
_cell.length_b   1.000
_cell.length_c   1.000
_cell.angle_alpha   90.00
_cell.angle_beta   90.00
_cell.angle_gamma   90.00
#
_symmetry.space_group_name_H-M   'P 1'
#
loop_
_entity.id
_entity.type
_entity.pdbx_description
1 polymer ?
#
loop_
_entity_poly.entity_id
_entity_poly.type
_entity_poly.pdbx_seq_one_letter_code
_entity_poly.pdbx_strand_id
1 'polypeptide(L)'
;MIEVLQRLKQHLTENPSRGRAYEILSFMADAHLARPDYDEKLTFEAKALLAGCGTAAEQETDPKDWVPSITILRRALGLAQPSSTGQRLQIGYKPGGGRGVVSLYWLEMVPQDDTVQTPDIEPSSTVTYRRSAKGSIKPSLAARLFLRDGEMRNLSVRGITFLSSILLGSGFWVAMLGVLLLSLSLRDGPISMGSLITLLLTALGFIFGWHHIYAPWFRVIDDCVVKAPLWVMAMSEDGCELEMFRHEKSRWTRLVRFSADCPWCGSNIELKPGKPDQNYPLVGRCIESPHAHVYSFDRMTLSGTYLGPLFSSVAARHNAPPT
;
A
#
# COMPACT_ATOMS: atom_id res chain seq x y z
N MET A 1 -1.61 -10.58 33.18
CA MET A 1 -1.11 -9.72 32.08
C MET A 1 -0.16 -10.45 31.15
N ILE A 2 0.93 -11.00 31.68
CA ILE A 2 1.98 -11.67 30.90
C ILE A 2 1.42 -12.77 29.99
N GLU A 3 0.56 -13.66 30.50
CA GLU A 3 -0.01 -14.74 29.72
C GLU A 3 -0.87 -14.25 28.54
N VAL A 4 -1.67 -13.19 28.74
CA VAL A 4 -2.51 -12.60 27.69
C VAL A 4 -1.64 -11.94 26.61
N LEU A 5 -0.56 -11.26 27.01
CA LEU A 5 0.42 -10.67 26.09
C LEU A 5 1.19 -11.74 25.29
N GLN A 6 1.56 -12.86 25.93
CA GLN A 6 2.19 -13.99 25.25
C GLN A 6 1.27 -14.60 24.20
N ARG A 7 -0.03 -14.77 24.51
CA ARG A 7 -1.03 -15.25 23.55
C ARG A 7 -1.21 -14.29 22.37
N LEU A 8 -1.27 -12.97 22.64
CA LEU A 8 -1.32 -11.97 21.57
C LEU A 8 -0.09 -12.06 20.67
N LYS A 9 1.11 -12.11 21.25
CA LYS A 9 2.37 -12.23 20.50
C LYS A 9 2.41 -13.52 19.68
N GLN A 10 2.01 -14.64 20.27
CA GLN A 10 1.92 -15.92 19.57
C GLN A 10 0.97 -15.80 18.37
N HIS A 11 -0.23 -15.24 18.56
CA HIS A 11 -1.19 -15.07 17.49
C HIS A 11 -0.67 -14.17 16.36
N LEU A 12 0.00 -13.06 16.68
CA LEU A 12 0.62 -12.16 15.71
C LEU A 12 1.76 -12.84 14.93
N THR A 13 2.47 -13.77 15.57
CA THR A 13 3.54 -14.56 14.93
C THR A 13 2.97 -15.64 14.01
N GLU A 14 1.90 -16.32 14.45
CA GLU A 14 1.23 -17.37 13.69
C GLU A 14 0.42 -16.81 12.51
N ASN A 15 -0.14 -15.60 12.64
CA ASN A 15 -0.95 -14.93 11.63
C ASN A 15 -0.30 -13.58 11.26
N PRO A 16 0.83 -13.60 10.51
CA PRO A 16 1.58 -12.40 10.19
C PRO A 16 0.74 -11.47 9.30
N SER A 17 0.19 -10.44 9.90
CA SER A 17 -0.58 -9.41 9.21
C SER A 17 0.32 -8.22 8.88
N ARG A 18 0.25 -7.71 7.65
CA ARG A 18 1.10 -6.56 7.24
C ARG A 18 0.45 -5.24 7.58
N GLY A 19 1.16 -4.35 8.26
CA GLY A 19 0.73 -2.97 8.48
C GLY A 19 1.17 -2.41 9.83
N ARG A 20 1.22 -1.08 9.91
CA ARG A 20 1.74 -0.36 11.08
C ARG A 20 0.97 -0.65 12.36
N ALA A 21 -0.34 -0.90 12.27
CA ALA A 21 -1.13 -1.24 13.44
C ALA A 21 -0.62 -2.53 14.10
N TYR A 22 -0.37 -3.58 13.31
CA TYR A 22 0.14 -4.85 13.80
C TYR A 22 1.59 -4.77 14.28
N GLU A 23 2.44 -4.00 13.59
CA GLU A 23 3.82 -3.73 14.02
C GLU A 23 3.87 -3.01 15.37
N ILE A 24 3.03 -1.99 15.57
CA ILE A 24 2.89 -1.27 16.84
C ILE A 24 2.41 -2.22 17.95
N LEU A 25 1.40 -3.06 17.68
CA LEU A 25 0.89 -4.01 18.66
C LEU A 25 1.96 -5.04 19.07
N SER A 26 2.72 -5.55 18.10
CA SER A 26 3.85 -6.46 18.35
C SER A 26 4.91 -5.78 19.21
N PHE A 27 5.30 -4.55 18.85
CA PHE A 27 6.28 -3.76 19.61
C PHE A 27 5.83 -3.48 21.05
N MET A 28 4.57 -3.07 21.24
CA MET A 28 4.03 -2.82 22.58
C MET A 28 3.99 -4.10 23.42
N ALA A 29 3.62 -5.24 22.82
CA ALA A 29 3.62 -6.53 23.52
C ALA A 29 5.04 -6.96 23.91
N ASP A 30 6.00 -6.84 22.99
CA ASP A 30 7.42 -7.15 23.25
C ASP A 30 8.02 -6.30 24.36
N ALA A 31 7.75 -4.99 24.34
CA ALA A 31 8.25 -4.06 25.33
C ALA A 31 7.68 -4.34 26.74
N HIS A 32 6.42 -4.78 26.85
CA HIS A 32 5.85 -5.23 28.12
C HIS A 32 6.46 -6.56 28.59
N LEU A 33 6.59 -7.54 27.68
CA LEU A 33 7.17 -8.85 28.02
C LEU A 33 8.63 -8.77 28.45
N ALA A 34 9.38 -7.78 27.97
CA ALA A 34 10.75 -7.50 28.39
C ALA A 34 10.86 -6.90 29.80
N ARG A 35 9.75 -6.44 30.40
CA ARG A 35 9.70 -5.80 31.72
C ARG A 35 8.61 -6.46 32.59
N PRO A 36 8.75 -7.74 32.96
CA PRO A 36 7.71 -8.51 33.66
C PRO A 36 7.41 -7.96 35.06
N ASP A 37 8.38 -7.31 35.71
CA ASP A 37 8.26 -6.77 37.07
C ASP A 37 7.78 -5.31 37.12
N TYR A 38 7.40 -4.74 35.97
CA TYR A 38 6.88 -3.37 35.91
C TYR A 38 5.39 -3.35 36.23
N ASP A 39 5.07 -3.00 37.48
CA ASP A 39 3.70 -3.03 38.02
C ASP A 39 2.87 -1.79 37.61
N GLU A 40 3.53 -0.77 37.05
CA GLU A 40 2.88 0.44 36.51
C GLU A 40 2.41 0.27 35.06
N LYS A 41 1.52 1.16 34.61
CA LYS A 41 1.07 1.19 33.22
C LYS A 41 2.23 1.60 32.30
N LEU A 42 2.72 0.68 31.47
CA LEU A 42 3.75 0.99 30.49
C LEU A 42 3.15 1.82 29.35
N THR A 43 3.51 3.10 29.32
CA THR A 43 3.01 4.06 28.33
C THR A 43 4.04 4.32 27.24
N PHE A 44 3.55 4.55 26.03
CA PHE A 44 4.32 4.82 24.84
C PHE A 44 3.89 6.15 24.24
N GLU A 45 4.86 7.01 23.93
CA GLU A 45 4.63 8.19 23.12
C GLU A 45 4.61 7.83 21.63
N ALA A 46 3.91 8.62 20.81
CA ALA A 46 3.93 8.45 19.36
C ALA A 46 5.37 8.44 18.78
N LYS A 47 6.27 9.26 19.34
CA LYS A 47 7.68 9.31 18.96
C LYS A 47 8.42 7.99 19.26
N ALA A 48 8.13 7.36 20.39
CA ALA A 48 8.72 6.08 20.76
C ALA A 48 8.22 4.96 19.84
N LEU A 49 6.93 4.97 19.48
CA LEU A 49 6.35 4.02 18.52
C LEU A 49 6.98 4.19 17.12
N LEU A 50 7.12 5.43 16.64
CA LEU A 50 7.80 5.69 15.36
C LEU A 50 9.27 5.24 15.40
N ALA A 51 9.99 5.48 16.50
CA ALA A 51 11.38 5.06 16.62
C ALA A 51 11.53 3.52 16.65
N GLY A 52 10.57 2.81 17.24
CA GLY A 52 10.60 1.35 17.35
C GLY A 52 10.13 0.61 16.10
N CYS A 53 9.20 1.19 15.34
CA CYS A 53 8.53 0.52 14.23
C CYS A 53 8.74 1.19 12.86
N GLY A 54 9.07 2.47 12.81
CA GLY A 54 9.18 3.23 11.57
C GLY A 54 10.47 2.92 10.79
N THR A 55 10.38 2.95 9.47
CA THR A 55 11.55 2.87 8.58
C THR A 55 12.38 4.15 8.64
N ALA A 56 13.65 4.08 8.21
CA ALA A 56 14.55 5.25 8.19
C ALA A 56 13.95 6.46 7.44
N ALA A 57 13.18 6.23 6.37
CA ALA A 57 12.51 7.28 5.62
C ALA A 57 11.27 7.85 6.33
N GLU A 58 10.62 7.07 7.20
CA GLU A 58 9.45 7.50 7.95
C GLU A 58 9.80 8.26 9.23
N GLN A 59 11.03 8.10 9.75
CA GLN A 59 11.50 8.80 10.95
C GLN A 59 11.48 10.34 10.83
N GLU A 60 11.46 10.86 9.60
CA GLU A 60 11.32 12.29 9.31
C GLU A 60 9.87 12.80 9.38
N THR A 61 8.88 11.90 9.46
CA THR A 61 7.45 12.24 9.54
C THR A 61 7.08 12.67 10.95
N ASP A 62 6.09 13.56 11.09
CA ASP A 62 5.52 13.86 12.42
C ASP A 62 5.02 12.55 13.06
N PRO A 63 5.51 12.16 14.25
CA PRO A 63 5.08 10.94 14.92
C PRO A 63 3.57 10.85 15.12
N LYS A 64 2.89 11.99 15.30
CA LYS A 64 1.43 12.03 15.48
C LYS A 64 0.69 11.60 14.22
N ASP A 65 1.16 12.03 13.06
CA ASP A 65 0.56 11.70 11.76
C ASP A 65 0.99 10.30 11.29
N TRP A 66 2.12 9.81 11.80
CA TRP A 66 2.56 8.45 11.54
C TRP A 66 1.74 7.43 12.32
N VAL A 67 1.40 7.61 13.59
CA VAL A 67 0.63 6.56 14.31
C VAL A 67 -0.79 6.41 13.71
N PRO A 68 -1.25 5.18 13.37
CA PRO A 68 -2.63 4.98 12.91
C PRO A 68 -3.65 5.48 13.94
N SER A 69 -4.82 5.88 13.47
CA SER A 69 -5.88 6.33 14.38
C SER A 69 -6.21 5.28 15.44
N ILE A 70 -6.59 5.73 16.64
CA ILE A 70 -6.87 4.84 17.77
C ILE A 70 -7.98 3.82 17.46
N THR A 71 -8.94 4.18 16.60
CA THR A 71 -10.00 3.27 16.15
C THR A 71 -9.43 2.10 15.34
N ILE A 72 -8.49 2.37 14.43
CA ILE A 72 -7.80 1.34 13.65
C ILE A 72 -6.96 0.44 14.55
N LEU A 73 -6.19 1.01 15.49
CA LEU A 73 -5.37 0.24 16.42
C LEU A 73 -6.23 -0.70 17.29
N ARG A 74 -7.32 -0.18 17.86
CA ARG A 74 -8.27 -0.98 18.66
C ARG A 74 -8.89 -2.11 17.85
N ARG A 75 -9.23 -1.85 16.58
CA ARG A 75 -9.82 -2.85 15.70
C ARG A 75 -8.82 -3.94 15.33
N ALA A 76 -7.59 -3.57 14.97
CA ALA A 76 -6.51 -4.52 14.73
C ALA A 76 -6.27 -5.43 15.95
N LEU A 77 -6.25 -4.83 17.15
CA LEU A 77 -6.11 -5.57 18.41
C LEU A 77 -7.31 -6.49 18.68
N GLY A 78 -8.53 -6.06 18.35
CA GLY A 78 -9.74 -6.88 18.47
C GLY A 78 -9.71 -8.10 17.55
N LEU A 79 -9.23 -7.93 16.31
CA LEU A 79 -9.06 -9.03 15.36
C LEU A 79 -7.92 -9.98 15.74
N ALA A 80 -6.84 -9.46 16.32
CA ALA A 80 -5.68 -10.25 16.76
C ALA A 80 -5.91 -11.00 18.09
N GLN A 81 -7.06 -10.81 18.73
CA GLN A 81 -7.41 -11.51 19.97
C GLN A 81 -8.53 -12.52 19.70
N PRO A 82 -8.25 -13.83 19.71
CA PRO A 82 -9.31 -14.82 19.67
C PRO A 82 -10.23 -14.67 20.89
N SER A 83 -11.51 -15.02 20.73
CA SER A 83 -12.52 -15.01 21.78
C SER A 83 -12.17 -16.04 22.87
N SER A 84 -11.23 -15.70 23.75
CA SER A 84 -10.87 -16.51 24.91
C SER A 84 -11.56 -15.97 26.16
N THR A 85 -12.06 -16.89 26.97
CA THR A 85 -12.88 -16.63 28.16
C THR A 85 -12.07 -15.94 29.25
N GLY A 86 -12.39 -14.67 29.56
CA GLY A 86 -12.12 -14.07 30.87
C GLY A 86 -11.47 -12.68 30.86
N GLN A 87 -10.37 -12.48 30.10
CA GLN A 87 -9.62 -11.22 30.11
C GLN A 87 -9.20 -10.83 28.69
N ARG A 88 -9.46 -9.58 28.31
CA ARG A 88 -9.07 -9.02 27.00
C ARG A 88 -8.15 -7.82 27.18
N LEU A 89 -7.28 -7.61 26.20
CA LEU A 89 -6.46 -6.42 26.09
C LEU A 89 -7.26 -5.32 25.37
N GLN A 90 -7.16 -4.11 25.89
CA GLN A 90 -7.64 -2.89 25.27
C GLN A 90 -6.49 -1.90 25.11
N ILE A 91 -6.59 -1.04 24.08
CA ILE A 91 -5.66 0.08 23.91
C ILE A 91 -6.22 1.29 24.65
N GLY A 92 -5.51 1.67 25.70
CA GLY A 92 -5.65 2.94 26.37
C GLY A 92 -5.01 4.06 25.55
N TYR A 93 -5.68 5.19 25.49
CA TYR A 93 -5.23 6.36 24.74
C TYR A 93 -5.53 7.64 25.51
N LYS A 94 -4.51 8.46 25.69
CA LYS A 94 -4.64 9.82 26.21
C LYS A 94 -4.18 10.80 25.14
N PRO A 95 -5.10 11.59 24.54
CA PRO A 95 -4.73 12.56 23.52
C PRO A 95 -3.81 13.63 24.11
N GLY A 96 -2.76 13.97 23.36
CA GLY A 96 -1.91 15.10 23.67
C GLY A 96 -2.60 16.42 23.31
N GLY A 97 -2.53 17.41 24.20
CA GLY A 97 -3.13 18.74 24.01
C GLY A 97 -2.08 19.85 23.94
N GLY A 98 -1.91 20.47 22.78
CA GLY A 98 -1.08 21.68 22.63
C GLY A 98 0.44 21.46 22.70
N ARG A 99 1.19 22.57 22.78
CA ARG A 99 2.66 22.58 22.69
C ARG A 99 3.26 21.94 23.96
N GLY A 100 3.83 20.75 23.81
CA GLY A 100 4.53 20.02 24.88
C GLY A 100 3.78 18.84 25.51
N VAL A 101 2.48 18.66 25.25
CA VAL A 101 1.72 17.50 25.75
C VAL A 101 1.60 16.47 24.64
N VAL A 102 2.33 15.37 24.81
CA VAL A 102 2.36 14.25 23.86
C VAL A 102 1.18 13.31 24.05
N SER A 103 0.79 12.63 22.96
CA SER A 103 -0.22 11.58 23.04
C SER A 103 0.40 10.28 23.58
N LEU A 104 -0.29 9.65 24.53
CA LEU A 104 0.17 8.43 25.19
C LEU A 104 -0.72 7.24 24.82
N TYR A 105 -0.10 6.10 24.59
CA TYR A 105 -0.71 4.82 24.24
C TYR A 105 -0.24 3.76 25.24
N TRP A 106 -1.12 2.86 25.66
CA TRP A 106 -0.75 1.71 26.49
C TRP A 106 -1.69 0.53 26.26
N LEU A 107 -1.26 -0.66 26.67
CA LEU A 107 -2.11 -1.84 26.71
C LEU A 107 -2.63 -2.00 28.14
N GLU A 108 -3.93 -2.24 28.29
CA GLU A 108 -4.53 -2.53 29.59
C GLU A 108 -5.40 -3.78 29.52
N MET A 109 -5.45 -4.53 30.61
CA MET A 109 -6.36 -5.65 30.75
C MET A 109 -7.70 -5.16 31.23
N VAL A 110 -8.76 -5.59 30.57
CA VAL A 110 -10.13 -5.30 30.94
C VAL A 110 -10.86 -6.64 31.12
N PRO A 111 -11.65 -6.82 32.20
CA PRO A 111 -12.50 -7.98 32.34
C PRO A 111 -13.47 -8.06 31.16
N GLN A 112 -13.69 -9.27 30.65
CA GLN A 112 -14.63 -9.49 29.57
C GLN A 112 -16.06 -9.42 30.12
N ASP A 113 -16.63 -8.23 30.22
CA ASP A 113 -18.07 -8.05 30.41
C ASP A 113 -18.77 -8.12 29.06
N ASP A 114 -19.72 -9.06 28.90
CA ASP A 114 -20.54 -9.22 27.69
C ASP A 114 -21.39 -7.96 27.36
N THR A 115 -21.42 -6.99 28.26
CA THR A 115 -22.15 -5.71 28.14
C THR A 115 -21.31 -4.55 27.59
N VAL A 116 -19.97 -4.62 27.66
CA VAL A 116 -19.10 -3.63 27.00
C VAL A 116 -18.71 -4.17 25.64
N GLN A 117 -19.68 -4.17 24.74
CA GLN A 117 -19.38 -4.11 23.31
C GLN A 117 -18.44 -2.92 23.14
N THR A 118 -17.17 -3.17 22.79
CA THR A 118 -16.35 -2.13 22.15
C THR A 118 -17.30 -1.51 21.12
N PRO A 119 -17.66 -0.21 21.22
CA PRO A 119 -18.65 0.34 20.32
C PRO A 119 -18.20 -0.07 18.94
N ASP A 120 -19.07 -0.78 18.23
CA ASP A 120 -18.87 -1.21 16.86
C ASP A 120 -18.90 0.09 16.05
N ILE A 121 -17.84 0.87 16.18
CA ILE A 121 -17.64 2.08 15.41
C ILE A 121 -17.50 1.55 14.01
N GLU A 122 -18.57 1.78 13.22
CA GLU A 122 -18.57 1.37 11.83
C GLU A 122 -17.26 1.86 11.21
N PRO A 123 -16.54 0.95 10.55
CA PRO A 123 -15.26 1.30 9.97
C PRO A 123 -15.46 2.46 9.00
N SER A 124 -14.53 3.40 9.06
CA SER A 124 -14.59 4.55 8.16
C SER A 124 -14.73 4.10 6.71
N SER A 125 -15.75 4.64 6.04
CA SER A 125 -15.93 4.49 4.60
C SER A 125 -14.89 5.27 3.81
N THR A 126 -14.10 6.13 4.48
CA THR A 126 -13.03 6.92 3.87
C THR A 126 -11.66 6.52 4.41
N VAL A 127 -10.66 6.63 3.54
CA VAL A 127 -9.25 6.42 3.85
C VAL A 127 -8.43 7.62 3.42
N THR A 128 -7.37 7.90 4.17
CA THR A 128 -6.37 8.91 3.82
C THR A 128 -5.09 8.20 3.43
N TYR A 129 -4.70 8.39 2.17
CA TYR A 129 -3.43 7.93 1.64
C TYR A 129 -2.29 8.81 2.09
N ARG A 130 -1.13 8.18 2.22
CA ARG A 130 0.14 8.80 2.53
C ARG A 130 1.07 8.55 1.36
N ARG A 131 1.87 9.57 1.08
CA ARG A 131 2.89 9.52 0.04
C ARG A 131 4.22 9.24 0.69
N SER A 132 4.97 8.25 0.18
CA SER A 132 6.31 7.96 0.68
C SER A 132 7.25 9.17 0.51
N ALA A 133 8.20 9.30 1.43
CA ALA A 133 9.22 10.34 1.37
C ALA A 133 10.09 10.21 0.11
N LYS A 134 10.72 11.32 -0.28
CA LYS A 134 11.64 11.34 -1.41
C LYS A 134 12.82 10.40 -1.16
N GLY A 135 13.18 9.60 -2.16
CA GLY A 135 14.31 8.66 -2.05
C GLY A 135 14.03 7.43 -1.17
N SER A 136 12.81 7.26 -0.64
CA SER A 136 12.47 6.09 0.17
C SER A 136 12.48 4.79 -0.64
N ILE A 137 12.27 4.87 -1.96
CA ILE A 137 12.24 3.73 -2.87
C ILE A 137 13.54 3.69 -3.67
N LYS A 138 14.23 2.56 -3.60
CA LYS A 138 15.49 2.38 -4.32
C LYS A 138 15.24 1.98 -5.78
N PRO A 139 15.72 2.76 -6.77
CA PRO A 139 15.67 2.35 -8.16
C PRO A 139 16.65 1.19 -8.43
N SER A 140 16.33 0.40 -9.45
CA SER A 140 17.21 -0.65 -9.97
C SER A 140 18.52 -0.05 -10.50
N LEU A 141 19.56 -0.86 -10.66
CA LEU A 141 20.86 -0.38 -11.14
C LEU A 141 20.76 0.34 -12.49
N ALA A 142 19.95 -0.20 -13.42
CA ALA A 142 19.72 0.41 -14.73
C ALA A 142 18.92 1.72 -14.61
N ALA A 143 17.86 1.74 -13.80
CA ALA A 143 17.04 2.93 -13.60
C ALA A 143 17.78 4.04 -12.85
N ARG A 144 18.69 3.69 -11.92
CA ARG A 144 19.47 4.63 -11.10
C ARG A 144 20.37 5.55 -11.93
N LEU A 145 20.77 5.13 -13.13
CA LEU A 145 21.51 5.97 -14.06
C LEU A 145 20.72 7.24 -14.45
N PHE A 146 19.40 7.14 -14.51
CA PHE A 146 18.50 8.21 -14.96
C PHE A 146 17.65 8.79 -13.83
N LEU A 147 17.11 7.95 -12.94
CA LEU A 147 16.30 8.31 -11.77
C LEU A 147 17.19 8.34 -10.52
N ARG A 148 17.90 9.44 -10.31
CA ARG A 148 18.72 9.61 -9.10
C ARG A 148 17.79 9.85 -7.91
N ASP A 149 18.00 9.13 -6.82
CA ASP A 149 17.14 9.15 -5.63
C ASP A 149 15.66 8.89 -5.94
N GLY A 150 15.40 8.13 -7.02
CA GLY A 150 14.05 7.77 -7.46
C GLY A 150 13.31 8.88 -8.21
N GLU A 151 13.96 9.98 -8.60
CA GLU A 151 13.32 11.07 -9.34
C GLU A 151 14.14 11.53 -10.56
N MET A 152 13.44 12.10 -11.53
CA MET A 152 14.05 12.75 -12.68
C MET A 152 13.25 13.97 -13.13
N ARG A 153 13.95 14.98 -13.64
CA ARG A 153 13.36 16.13 -14.32
C ARG A 153 13.22 15.82 -15.81
N ASN A 154 11.99 15.86 -16.34
CA ASN A 154 11.70 15.32 -17.68
C ASN A 154 12.40 16.09 -18.81
N LEU A 155 12.51 17.42 -18.68
CA LEU A 155 13.20 18.28 -19.65
C LEU A 155 14.69 18.51 -19.32
N SER A 156 15.27 17.74 -18.41
CA SER A 156 16.73 17.75 -18.23
C SER A 156 17.40 16.90 -19.31
N VAL A 157 18.70 17.08 -19.54
CA VAL A 157 19.46 16.22 -20.47
C VAL A 157 19.26 14.74 -20.15
N ARG A 158 19.27 14.37 -18.85
CA ARG A 158 19.02 12.99 -18.41
C ARG A 158 17.59 12.52 -18.66
N GLY A 159 16.61 13.37 -18.37
CA GLY A 159 15.20 13.06 -18.61
C GLY A 159 14.90 12.91 -20.10
N ILE A 160 15.47 13.78 -20.93
CA ILE A 160 15.33 13.73 -22.38
C ILE A 160 16.03 12.49 -22.94
N THR A 161 17.26 12.16 -22.52
CA THR A 161 17.94 10.95 -23.00
C THR A 161 17.18 9.69 -22.58
N PHE A 162 16.65 9.66 -21.37
CA PHE A 162 15.85 8.54 -20.89
C PHE A 162 14.51 8.41 -21.61
N LEU A 163 13.71 9.47 -21.71
CA LEU A 163 12.43 9.44 -22.40
C LEU A 163 12.61 9.19 -23.90
N SER A 164 13.68 9.72 -24.51
CA SER A 164 14.03 9.43 -25.90
C SER A 164 14.45 7.98 -26.09
N SER A 165 15.18 7.37 -25.14
CA SER A 165 15.54 5.95 -25.25
C SER A 165 14.32 5.03 -25.14
N ILE A 166 13.35 5.37 -24.28
CA ILE A 166 12.05 4.69 -24.20
C ILE A 166 11.28 4.86 -25.52
N LEU A 167 11.21 6.07 -26.07
CA LEU A 167 10.53 6.36 -27.32
C LEU A 167 11.16 5.60 -28.50
N LEU A 168 12.47 5.71 -28.67
CA LEU A 168 13.22 5.02 -29.73
C LEU A 168 13.15 3.51 -29.57
N GLY A 169 13.26 2.99 -28.34
CA GLY A 169 13.12 1.56 -28.05
C GLY A 169 11.73 1.03 -28.41
N SER A 170 10.68 1.80 -28.08
CA SER A 170 9.30 1.45 -28.44
C SER A 170 9.08 1.47 -29.96
N GLY A 171 9.60 2.49 -30.65
CA GLY A 171 9.51 2.61 -32.10
C GLY A 171 10.29 1.51 -32.82
N PHE A 172 11.47 1.16 -32.32
CA PHE A 172 12.26 0.03 -32.84
C PHE A 172 11.51 -1.30 -32.69
N TRP A 173 10.87 -1.54 -31.55
CA TRP A 173 10.05 -2.74 -31.36
C TRP A 173 8.89 -2.77 -32.37
N VAL A 174 8.12 -1.69 -32.50
CA VAL A 174 7.03 -1.60 -33.50
C VAL A 174 7.54 -1.84 -34.92
N ALA A 175 8.68 -1.24 -35.29
CA ALA A 175 9.29 -1.44 -36.60
C ALA A 175 9.72 -2.90 -36.82
N MET A 176 10.28 -3.57 -35.81
CA MET A 176 10.66 -4.98 -35.90
C MET A 176 9.44 -5.88 -36.18
N LEU A 177 8.31 -5.64 -35.50
CA LEU A 177 7.06 -6.35 -35.76
C LEU A 177 6.55 -6.03 -37.18
N GLY A 178 6.59 -4.76 -37.59
CA GLY A 178 6.17 -4.33 -38.93
C GLY A 178 6.99 -4.97 -40.04
N VAL A 179 8.32 -5.06 -39.89
CA VAL A 179 9.23 -5.72 -40.84
C VAL A 179 8.92 -7.21 -40.92
N LEU A 180 8.67 -7.88 -39.78
CA LEU A 180 8.30 -9.29 -39.78
C LEU A 180 6.99 -9.51 -40.56
N LEU A 181 5.95 -8.72 -40.27
CA LEU A 181 4.66 -8.80 -40.95
C LEU A 181 4.79 -8.51 -42.45
N LEU A 182 5.57 -7.49 -42.83
CA LEU A 182 5.85 -7.17 -44.22
C LEU A 182 6.60 -8.31 -44.91
N SER A 183 7.59 -8.92 -44.26
CA SER A 183 8.34 -10.05 -44.81
C SER A 183 7.47 -11.27 -45.07
N LEU A 184 6.46 -11.50 -44.21
CA LEU A 184 5.48 -12.56 -44.40
C LEU A 184 4.49 -12.22 -45.51
N SER A 185 4.12 -10.95 -45.68
CA SER A 185 3.21 -10.49 -46.73
C SER A 185 3.82 -10.52 -48.12
N LEU A 186 5.14 -10.30 -48.24
CA LEU A 186 5.86 -10.32 -49.52
C LEU A 186 6.31 -11.74 -49.93
N ARG A 187 5.88 -12.77 -49.20
CA ARG A 187 6.34 -14.14 -49.41
C ARG A 187 5.45 -14.85 -50.42
N ASP A 188 6.02 -15.24 -51.55
CA ASP A 188 5.34 -16.04 -52.57
C ASP A 188 5.35 -17.53 -52.19
N GLY A 189 4.57 -17.93 -51.19
CA GLY A 189 4.46 -19.33 -50.78
C GLY A 189 3.56 -19.57 -49.56
N PRO A 190 3.17 -20.83 -49.29
CA PRO A 190 2.35 -21.16 -48.13
C PRO A 190 3.12 -20.88 -46.83
N ILE A 191 2.40 -20.39 -45.82
CA ILE A 191 2.95 -20.11 -44.50
C ILE A 191 3.41 -21.44 -43.87
N SER A 192 4.71 -21.55 -43.57
CA SER A 192 5.25 -22.72 -42.91
C SER A 192 4.92 -22.69 -41.42
N MET A 193 4.82 -23.88 -40.79
CA MET A 193 4.64 -23.98 -39.33
C MET A 193 5.72 -23.23 -38.56
N GLY A 194 6.96 -23.22 -39.06
CA GLY A 194 8.05 -22.43 -38.48
C GLY A 194 7.75 -20.93 -38.48
N SER A 195 7.29 -20.37 -39.59
CA SER A 195 6.90 -18.94 -39.64
C SER A 195 5.72 -18.60 -38.74
N LEU A 196 4.78 -19.54 -38.55
CA LEU A 196 3.65 -19.35 -37.64
C LEU A 196 4.12 -19.31 -36.18
N ILE A 197 5.02 -20.21 -35.79
CA ILE A 197 5.61 -20.22 -34.44
C ILE A 197 6.42 -18.95 -34.20
N THR A 198 7.26 -18.53 -35.15
CA THR A 198 8.02 -17.28 -35.03
C THR A 198 7.09 -16.08 -34.89
N LEU A 199 6.05 -15.98 -35.71
CA LEU A 199 5.06 -14.92 -35.62
C LEU A 199 4.38 -14.89 -34.25
N LEU A 200 3.95 -16.05 -33.75
CA LEU A 200 3.32 -16.17 -32.44
C LEU A 200 4.24 -15.71 -31.32
N LEU A 201 5.49 -16.20 -31.29
CA LEU A 201 6.47 -15.82 -30.27
C LEU A 201 6.81 -14.33 -30.34
N THR A 202 6.98 -13.76 -31.54
CA THR A 202 7.22 -12.33 -31.71
C THR A 202 6.02 -11.51 -31.28
N ALA A 203 4.79 -11.91 -31.61
CA ALA A 203 3.57 -11.22 -31.19
C ALA A 203 3.38 -11.27 -29.67
N LEU A 204 3.59 -12.43 -29.04
CA LEU A 204 3.55 -12.57 -27.59
C LEU A 204 4.64 -11.72 -26.91
N GLY A 205 5.85 -11.74 -27.44
CA GLY A 205 6.95 -10.89 -26.97
C GLY A 205 6.66 -9.41 -27.12
N PHE A 206 6.05 -9.00 -28.23
CA PHE A 206 5.61 -7.63 -28.48
C PHE A 206 4.55 -7.20 -27.46
N ILE A 207 3.49 -8.00 -27.27
CA ILE A 207 2.40 -7.70 -26.32
C ILE A 207 2.95 -7.59 -24.90
N PHE A 208 3.77 -8.56 -24.48
CA PHE A 208 4.37 -8.58 -23.15
C PHE A 208 5.30 -7.38 -22.92
N GLY A 209 6.23 -7.14 -23.87
CA GLY A 209 7.15 -6.01 -23.80
C GLY A 209 6.42 -4.67 -23.81
N TRP A 210 5.43 -4.50 -24.69
CA TRP A 210 4.61 -3.31 -24.74
C TRP A 210 3.89 -3.08 -23.41
N HIS A 211 3.17 -4.08 -22.89
CA HIS A 211 2.35 -3.93 -21.69
C HIS A 211 3.18 -3.67 -20.42
N HIS A 212 4.31 -4.36 -20.24
CA HIS A 212 5.08 -4.31 -19.00
C HIS A 212 6.23 -3.31 -19.02
N ILE A 213 6.82 -3.01 -20.18
CA ILE A 213 8.01 -2.14 -20.26
C ILE A 213 7.63 -0.73 -20.72
N TYR A 214 6.87 -0.62 -21.81
CA TYR A 214 6.66 0.66 -22.49
C TYR A 214 5.36 1.37 -22.08
N ALA A 215 4.24 0.67 -22.04
CA ALA A 215 2.92 1.24 -21.78
C ALA A 215 2.84 2.10 -20.50
N PRO A 216 3.49 1.75 -19.37
CA PRO A 216 3.45 2.59 -18.18
C PRO A 216 4.03 4.00 -18.41
N TRP A 217 5.05 4.15 -19.25
CA TRP A 217 5.67 5.45 -19.55
C TRP A 217 4.80 6.34 -20.43
N PHE A 218 3.96 5.76 -21.27
CA PHE A 218 2.99 6.52 -22.05
C PHE A 218 1.77 6.86 -21.20
N ARG A 219 1.23 5.90 -20.43
CA ARG A 219 0.06 6.10 -19.57
C ARG A 219 0.29 7.13 -18.47
N VAL A 220 1.50 7.19 -17.90
CA VAL A 220 1.81 8.18 -16.85
C VAL A 220 1.68 9.62 -17.34
N ILE A 221 1.71 9.87 -18.66
CA ILE A 221 1.54 11.21 -19.21
C ILE A 221 0.12 11.73 -18.97
N ASP A 222 -0.86 10.85 -19.14
CA ASP A 222 -2.30 11.17 -19.01
C ASP A 222 -2.81 10.88 -17.60
N ASP A 223 -2.56 9.68 -17.08
CA ASP A 223 -3.04 9.23 -15.76
C ASP A 223 -2.30 9.90 -14.61
N CYS A 224 -1.12 10.46 -14.88
CA CYS A 224 -0.17 11.05 -13.94
C CYS A 224 0.35 10.14 -12.81
N VAL A 225 -0.36 9.06 -12.45
CA VAL A 225 0.06 8.04 -11.49
C VAL A 225 -0.28 6.68 -12.09
N VAL A 226 0.73 5.84 -12.24
CA VAL A 226 0.59 4.46 -12.74
C VAL A 226 1.46 3.50 -11.93
N LYS A 227 1.22 2.20 -12.00
CA LYS A 227 2.16 1.23 -11.41
C LYS A 227 3.51 1.30 -12.12
N ALA A 228 4.59 1.34 -11.35
CA ALA A 228 5.92 1.32 -11.92
C ALA A 228 6.22 -0.06 -12.55
N PRO A 229 6.89 -0.10 -13.71
CA PRO A 229 7.42 -1.34 -14.26
C PRO A 229 8.37 -2.02 -13.26
N LEU A 230 8.32 -3.35 -13.17
CA LEU A 230 9.14 -4.12 -12.21
C LEU A 230 10.65 -3.89 -12.38
N TRP A 231 11.12 -3.66 -13.60
CA TRP A 231 12.54 -3.43 -13.89
C TRP A 231 13.08 -2.08 -13.37
N VAL A 232 12.19 -1.14 -13.02
CA VAL A 232 12.57 0.22 -12.58
C VAL A 232 12.96 0.24 -11.10
N MET A 233 12.36 -0.62 -10.30
CA MET A 233 12.57 -0.73 -8.86
C MET A 233 13.61 -1.82 -8.54
N ALA A 234 14.33 -1.68 -7.44
CA ALA A 234 15.24 -2.73 -6.97
C ALA A 234 14.46 -4.00 -6.62
N MET A 235 15.06 -5.17 -6.80
CA MET A 235 14.40 -6.46 -6.51
C MET A 235 14.01 -6.63 -5.03
N SER A 236 14.65 -5.88 -4.13
CA SER A 236 14.35 -5.88 -2.70
C SER A 236 13.19 -4.97 -2.30
N GLU A 237 12.67 -4.17 -3.23
CA GLU A 237 11.59 -3.21 -2.95
C GLU A 237 10.23 -3.84 -3.24
N ASP A 238 9.26 -3.56 -2.38
CA ASP A 238 7.86 -3.81 -2.67
C ASP A 238 7.35 -2.88 -3.77
N GLY A 239 6.23 -3.27 -4.40
CA GLY A 239 5.62 -2.53 -5.50
C GLY A 239 5.50 -1.02 -5.23
N CYS A 240 5.78 -0.22 -6.25
CA CYS A 240 5.65 1.24 -6.20
C CYS A 240 4.91 1.79 -7.43
N GLU A 241 4.66 3.09 -7.40
CA GLU A 241 4.03 3.86 -8.45
C GLU A 241 5.03 4.81 -9.11
N LEU A 242 4.78 5.09 -10.38
CA LEU A 242 5.39 6.16 -11.12
C LEU A 242 4.44 7.36 -11.08
N GLU A 243 4.89 8.47 -10.50
CA GLU A 243 4.12 9.71 -10.42
C GLU A 243 4.78 10.80 -11.26
N MET A 244 4.01 11.39 -12.17
CA MET A 244 4.37 12.60 -12.89
C MET A 244 3.65 13.82 -12.31
N PHE A 245 4.42 14.83 -11.95
CA PHE A 245 3.92 16.07 -11.37
C PHE A 245 4.64 17.28 -11.95
N ARG A 246 4.05 18.46 -11.78
CA ARG A 246 4.69 19.73 -12.12
C ARG A 246 5.26 20.34 -10.85
N HIS A 247 6.54 20.69 -10.91
CA HIS A 247 7.20 21.47 -9.87
C HIS A 247 7.82 22.69 -10.55
N GLU A 248 7.41 23.87 -10.10
CA GLU A 248 7.73 25.15 -10.72
C GLU A 248 7.34 25.17 -12.22
N LYS A 249 8.32 25.32 -13.11
CA LYS A 249 8.15 25.34 -14.57
C LYS A 249 8.45 23.99 -15.23
N SER A 250 8.78 22.95 -14.47
CA SER A 250 9.25 21.67 -15.02
C SER A 250 8.33 20.51 -14.65
N ARG A 251 8.20 19.56 -15.58
CA ARG A 251 7.62 18.25 -15.28
C ARG A 251 8.68 17.35 -14.66
N TRP A 252 8.31 16.68 -13.59
CA TRP A 252 9.11 15.72 -12.87
C TRP A 252 8.40 14.38 -12.85
N THR A 253 9.18 13.32 -12.92
CA THR A 253 8.72 11.95 -12.77
C THR A 253 9.47 11.32 -11.60
N ARG A 254 8.76 10.71 -10.66
CA ARG A 254 9.35 10.07 -9.47
C ARG A 254 8.73 8.70 -9.18
N LEU A 255 9.50 7.89 -8.47
CA LEU A 255 9.04 6.69 -7.80
C LEU A 255 8.47 7.08 -6.45
N VAL A 256 7.27 6.58 -6.18
CA VAL A 256 6.53 6.90 -4.96
C VAL A 256 5.72 5.69 -4.54
N ARG A 257 5.46 5.54 -3.24
CA ARG A 257 4.53 4.54 -2.71
C ARG A 257 3.37 5.27 -2.07
N PHE A 258 2.16 5.01 -2.57
CA PHE A 258 0.94 5.44 -1.93
C PHE A 258 0.42 4.31 -1.03
N SER A 259 0.27 4.60 0.25
CA SER A 259 -0.21 3.64 1.25
C SER A 259 -1.25 4.25 2.19
N ALA A 260 -2.14 3.43 2.75
CA ALA A 260 -3.10 3.87 3.77
C ALA A 260 -3.30 2.76 4.80
N ASP A 261 -3.76 3.10 6.01
CA ASP A 261 -4.12 2.10 7.01
C ASP A 261 -5.60 1.70 6.82
N CYS A 262 -5.87 0.40 6.74
CA CYS A 262 -7.20 -0.13 6.48
C CYS A 262 -8.13 0.07 7.68
N PRO A 263 -9.26 0.79 7.54
CA PRO A 263 -10.24 0.98 8.62
C PRO A 263 -10.87 -0.31 9.14
N TRP A 264 -10.89 -1.38 8.34
CA TRP A 264 -11.54 -2.65 8.68
C TRP A 264 -10.66 -3.63 9.43
N CYS A 265 -9.34 -3.62 9.18
CA CYS A 265 -8.43 -4.60 9.76
C CYS A 265 -7.12 -4.02 10.27
N GLY A 266 -6.80 -2.76 9.97
CA GLY A 266 -5.52 -2.14 10.34
C GLY A 266 -4.31 -2.60 9.53
N SER A 267 -4.51 -3.46 8.52
CA SER A 267 -3.49 -3.77 7.52
C SER A 267 -3.23 -2.60 6.57
N ASN A 268 -2.15 -2.66 5.80
CA ASN A 268 -1.80 -1.69 4.78
C ASN A 268 -2.69 -1.83 3.52
N ILE A 269 -3.08 -0.69 2.96
CA ILE A 269 -3.74 -0.54 1.65
C ILE A 269 -2.68 -0.07 0.66
N GLU A 270 -2.54 -0.78 -0.46
CA GLU A 270 -1.65 -0.43 -1.57
C GLU A 270 -2.45 -0.14 -2.83
N LEU A 271 -1.89 0.68 -3.72
CA LEU A 271 -2.48 0.88 -5.04
C LEU A 271 -2.25 -0.34 -5.94
N LYS A 272 -3.33 -0.82 -6.57
CA LYS A 272 -3.35 -1.88 -7.57
C LYS A 272 -4.18 -1.42 -8.79
N PRO A 273 -3.98 -2.02 -9.97
CA PRO A 273 -4.81 -1.76 -11.13
C PRO A 273 -6.30 -1.97 -10.81
N GLY A 274 -7.13 -1.06 -11.28
CA GLY A 274 -8.58 -1.22 -11.28
C GLY A 274 -9.00 -2.43 -12.11
N LYS A 275 -10.05 -3.11 -11.66
CA LYS A 275 -10.71 -4.14 -12.46
C LYS A 275 -11.69 -3.49 -13.46
N PRO A 276 -12.15 -4.19 -14.50
CA PRO A 276 -13.05 -3.62 -15.50
C PRO A 276 -14.39 -3.09 -14.95
N ASP A 277 -14.86 -3.63 -13.81
CA ASP A 277 -16.04 -3.16 -13.07
C ASP A 277 -15.79 -1.86 -12.29
N GLN A 278 -14.54 -1.41 -12.22
CA GLN A 278 -14.11 -0.25 -11.46
C GLN A 278 -13.73 0.86 -12.44
N ASN A 279 -14.41 2.01 -12.34
CA ASN A 279 -14.17 3.18 -13.23
C ASN A 279 -12.83 3.89 -12.98
N TYR A 280 -11.97 3.37 -12.09
CA TYR A 280 -10.71 3.99 -11.69
C TYR A 280 -9.53 3.18 -12.21
N PRO A 281 -8.50 3.82 -12.82
CA PRO A 281 -7.33 3.11 -13.32
C PRO A 281 -6.51 2.47 -12.20
N LEU A 282 -6.49 3.11 -11.03
CA LEU A 282 -5.87 2.61 -9.80
C LEU A 282 -6.89 2.66 -8.66
N VAL A 283 -6.85 1.63 -7.82
CA VAL A 283 -7.65 1.53 -6.59
C VAL A 283 -6.75 1.11 -5.43
N GLY A 284 -7.05 1.56 -4.23
CA GLY A 284 -6.44 1.01 -3.02
C GLY A 284 -7.04 -0.35 -2.70
N ARG A 285 -6.19 -1.34 -2.47
CA ARG A 285 -6.58 -2.67 -1.98
C ARG A 285 -5.81 -2.99 -0.71
N CYS A 286 -6.53 -3.40 0.31
CA CYS A 286 -5.93 -3.97 1.52
C CYS A 286 -5.15 -5.23 1.17
N ILE A 287 -3.99 -5.43 1.81
CA ILE A 287 -3.17 -6.63 1.58
C ILE A 287 -3.86 -7.89 2.13
N GLU A 288 -4.42 -7.82 3.35
CA GLU A 288 -5.10 -8.99 3.96
C GLU A 288 -6.44 -9.34 3.32
N SER A 289 -7.15 -8.38 2.73
CA SER A 289 -8.45 -8.61 2.10
C SER A 289 -8.60 -7.81 0.80
N PRO A 290 -7.87 -8.21 -0.26
CA PRO A 290 -7.78 -7.42 -1.50
C PRO A 290 -9.08 -7.41 -2.31
N HIS A 291 -10.00 -8.33 -2.03
CA HIS A 291 -11.28 -8.44 -2.72
C HIS A 291 -12.41 -7.72 -2.00
N ALA A 292 -12.36 -7.60 -0.68
CA ALA A 292 -13.43 -6.98 0.10
C ALA A 292 -13.08 -5.59 0.62
N HIS A 293 -11.81 -5.30 0.90
CA HIS A 293 -11.37 -3.98 1.36
C HIS A 293 -10.76 -3.20 0.19
N VAL A 294 -11.63 -2.58 -0.61
CA VAL A 294 -11.25 -1.81 -1.81
C VAL A 294 -11.68 -0.36 -1.65
N TYR A 295 -10.83 0.57 -2.07
CA TYR A 295 -11.02 2.01 -1.96
C TYR A 295 -10.67 2.72 -3.27
N SER A 296 -11.39 3.79 -3.60
CA SER A 296 -11.01 4.71 -4.66
C SER A 296 -9.72 5.46 -4.29
N PHE A 297 -9.05 6.03 -5.28
CA PHE A 297 -7.83 6.80 -5.04
C PHE A 297 -7.90 8.12 -5.79
N ASP A 298 -7.87 9.23 -5.05
CA ASP A 298 -7.61 10.55 -5.59
C ASP A 298 -6.22 11.03 -5.17
N ARG A 299 -5.37 11.25 -6.18
CA ARG A 299 -3.98 11.72 -5.98
C ARG A 299 -3.90 13.15 -5.43
N MET A 300 -4.91 13.98 -5.68
CA MET A 300 -4.89 15.41 -5.33
C MET A 300 -5.23 15.60 -3.86
N THR A 301 -6.27 14.92 -3.38
CA THR A 301 -6.69 14.96 -1.97
C THR A 301 -5.96 13.94 -1.11
N LEU A 302 -5.30 12.95 -1.72
CA LEU A 302 -4.78 11.75 -1.04
C LEU A 302 -5.86 11.08 -0.21
N SER A 303 -7.08 11.00 -0.73
CA SER A 303 -8.20 10.35 -0.06
C SER A 303 -8.89 9.33 -0.97
N GLY A 304 -9.63 8.42 -0.34
CA GLY A 304 -10.37 7.37 -1.00
C GLY A 304 -11.68 7.07 -0.29
N THR A 305 -12.66 6.59 -1.06
CA THR A 305 -13.96 6.12 -0.59
C THR A 305 -14.07 4.62 -0.80
N TYR A 306 -14.76 3.94 0.10
CA TYR A 306 -14.95 2.49 0.03
C TYR A 306 -15.72 2.08 -1.23
N LEU A 307 -15.21 1.06 -1.93
CA LEU A 307 -15.75 0.48 -3.17
C LEU A 307 -16.07 -1.01 -3.01
N GLY A 308 -15.83 -1.59 -1.83
CA GLY A 308 -16.04 -3.01 -1.60
C GLY A 308 -17.52 -3.39 -1.40
N PRO A 309 -17.80 -4.69 -1.19
CA PRO A 309 -19.15 -5.16 -0.93
C PRO A 309 -19.72 -4.47 0.31
N LEU A 310 -21.00 -4.12 0.27
CA LEU A 310 -21.71 -3.64 1.46
C LEU A 310 -21.70 -4.77 2.48
N PHE A 311 -20.83 -4.67 3.48
CA PHE A 311 -20.96 -5.48 4.67
C PHE A 311 -22.21 -4.99 5.38
N SER A 312 -23.30 -5.73 5.25
CA SER A 312 -24.49 -5.51 6.06
C SER A 312 -24.06 -5.61 7.51
N SER A 313 -23.96 -4.48 8.20
CA SER A 313 -23.89 -4.45 9.64
C SER A 313 -25.10 -5.22 10.15
N VAL A 314 -24.89 -6.07 11.15
CA VAL A 314 -25.91 -6.94 11.75
C VAL A 314 -26.85 -6.08 12.61
N ALA A 315 -27.49 -5.08 12.01
CA ALA A 315 -28.43 -4.16 12.64
C ALA A 315 -29.79 -4.09 11.92
N ALA A 316 -29.99 -4.84 10.83
CA ALA A 316 -31.26 -4.91 10.09
C ALA A 316 -32.05 -6.22 10.36
N ARG A 317 -32.00 -6.76 11.58
CA ARG A 317 -32.88 -7.86 12.03
C ARG A 317 -33.47 -7.64 13.42
N HIS A 318 -33.99 -6.45 13.70
CA HIS A 318 -35.03 -6.27 14.73
C HIS A 318 -35.76 -4.97 14.43
N ASN A 319 -36.71 -5.01 13.49
CA ASN A 319 -37.85 -4.10 13.37
C ASN A 319 -38.71 -4.57 12.18
N ALA A 320 -39.23 -5.80 12.27
CA ALA A 320 -40.45 -6.15 11.57
C ALA A 320 -41.56 -6.13 12.65
N PRO A 321 -42.60 -5.30 12.53
CA PRO A 321 -43.73 -5.36 13.46
C PRO A 321 -44.43 -6.72 13.30
N PRO A 322 -44.91 -7.34 14.39
CA PRO A 322 -45.71 -8.55 14.27
C PRO A 322 -47.02 -8.20 13.53
N THR A 323 -47.25 -8.88 12.41
CA THR A 323 -48.56 -8.99 11.77
C THR A 323 -49.43 -9.96 12.53
#